data_AF-A0A151NCP3-F1
#
_entry.id   AF-A0A151NCP3-F1
#
_cell.length_a   1.000
_cell.length_b   1.000
_cell.length_c   1.000
_cell.angle_alpha   90.00
_cell.angle_beta   90.00
_cell.angle_gamma   90.00
#
_symmetry.space_group_name_H-M   'P 1'
#
loop_
_entity.id
_entity.type
_entity.pdbx_description
1 polymer ?
#
loop_
_entity_poly.entity_id
_entity_poly.type
_entity_poly.pdbx_seq_one_letter_code
_entity_poly.pdbx_strand_id
1 'polypeptide(L)'
;MNIVLSRDNQVRIMENTVANAEKYYGQFCTLMASYVRKTAKLRDKSDLLVKQLLDYANTENPELRSTMKNFAEELAKVQDYRQAEVERLEMKVVEPLKLYGVRLKQTRAEIKRFNSVRNNEIKQLEKLERLRQKSPSDRHTISQMAKDYQEKAQAESSVHKASVDASRTTQQLEETIDEFQKQKLRDIQKIFSDFVTIEMVFHAKALEVFSSAFQTLEDYDLEKDLEDFRAKIHIASGNYNARPGSALNPSPTLPWSTGSQTVQSVLQKMVLSEEDPEENTLQDLSDTEYAPIRR
;
A
#
# COMPACT_ATOMS: atom_id res chain seq x y z
N MET A 1 31.09 -33.72 15.06
CA MET A 1 31.43 -32.40 14.52
C MET A 1 30.73 -32.11 13.18
N ASN A 2 30.80 -33.01 12.18
CA ASN A 2 30.17 -32.81 10.86
C ASN A 2 28.64 -32.59 10.88
N ILE A 3 27.89 -33.26 11.77
CA ILE A 3 26.43 -33.10 11.88
C ILE A 3 26.06 -31.72 12.45
N VAL A 4 26.82 -31.20 13.41
CA VAL A 4 26.61 -29.88 14.01
C VAL A 4 26.88 -28.78 12.97
N LEU A 5 27.99 -28.88 12.22
CA LEU A 5 28.35 -27.95 11.16
C LEU A 5 27.34 -27.94 10.00
N SER A 6 26.78 -29.10 9.63
CA SER A 6 25.73 -29.19 8.60
C SER A 6 24.45 -28.46 9.04
N ARG A 7 24.03 -28.66 10.31
CA ARG A 7 22.90 -27.94 10.92
C ARG A 7 23.13 -26.43 10.96
N ASP A 8 24.36 -25.98 11.16
CA ASP A 8 24.68 -24.54 11.16
C ASP A 8 24.41 -23.86 9.83
N ASN A 9 24.80 -24.49 8.72
CA ASN A 9 24.51 -23.94 7.39
C ASN A 9 23.00 -23.91 7.12
N GLN A 10 22.29 -24.96 7.50
CA GLN A 10 20.85 -25.07 7.31
C GLN A 10 20.09 -23.98 8.08
N VAL A 11 20.45 -23.75 9.34
CA VAL A 11 19.82 -22.73 10.19
C VAL A 11 20.07 -21.33 9.63
N ARG A 12 21.28 -21.06 9.15
CA ARG A 12 21.60 -19.78 8.51
C ARG A 12 20.73 -19.53 7.27
N ILE A 13 20.46 -20.56 6.47
CA ILE A 13 19.54 -20.45 5.32
C ILE A 13 18.12 -20.11 5.79
N MET A 14 17.63 -20.78 6.84
CA MET A 14 16.30 -20.54 7.43
C MET A 14 16.18 -19.13 8.00
N GLU A 15 17.19 -18.67 8.75
CA GLU A 15 17.28 -17.32 9.31
C GLU A 15 17.27 -16.25 8.22
N ASN A 16 18.13 -16.38 7.21
CA ASN A 16 18.19 -15.44 6.09
C ASN A 16 16.86 -15.38 5.33
N THR A 17 16.21 -16.53 5.19
CA THR A 17 14.93 -16.64 4.51
C THR A 17 13.82 -15.87 5.21
N VAL A 18 13.74 -15.95 6.53
CA VAL A 18 12.77 -15.19 7.34
C VAL A 18 13.15 -13.71 7.41
N ALA A 19 14.44 -13.40 7.60
CA ALA A 19 14.93 -12.02 7.66
C ALA A 19 14.68 -11.25 6.36
N ASN A 20 14.92 -11.88 5.20
CA ASN A 20 14.61 -11.29 3.90
C ASN A 20 13.11 -11.08 3.73
N ALA A 21 12.29 -12.05 4.11
CA ALA A 21 10.84 -11.91 4.05
C ALA A 21 10.36 -10.74 4.92
N GLU A 22 10.88 -10.59 6.14
CA GLU A 22 10.53 -9.49 7.03
C GLU A 22 10.93 -8.12 6.48
N LYS A 23 12.15 -8.00 5.94
CA LYS A 23 12.62 -6.77 5.31
C LYS A 23 11.69 -6.36 4.16
N TYR A 24 11.51 -7.24 3.18
CA TYR A 24 10.80 -6.88 1.95
C TYR A 24 9.29 -6.78 2.16
N TYR A 25 8.66 -7.66 2.93
CA TYR A 25 7.22 -7.52 3.22
C TYR A 25 6.93 -6.26 4.04
N GLY A 26 7.82 -5.88 4.96
CA GLY A 26 7.72 -4.60 5.68
C GLY A 26 7.79 -3.42 4.72
N GLN A 27 8.79 -3.42 3.82
CA GLN A 27 8.93 -2.37 2.78
C GLN A 27 7.72 -2.31 1.85
N PHE A 28 7.24 -3.46 1.37
CA PHE A 28 6.04 -3.53 0.53
C PHE A 28 4.80 -3.03 1.26
N CYS A 29 4.61 -3.39 2.53
CA CYS A 29 3.47 -2.93 3.32
C CYS A 29 3.45 -1.40 3.42
N THR A 30 4.59 -0.79 3.76
CA THR A 30 4.71 0.67 3.87
C THR A 30 4.49 1.35 2.52
N LEU A 31 5.12 0.84 1.45
CA LEU A 31 5.01 1.40 0.11
C LEU A 31 3.57 1.31 -0.41
N MET A 32 2.93 0.14 -0.29
CA MET A 32 1.55 -0.06 -0.74
C MET A 32 0.55 0.76 0.07
N ALA A 33 0.74 0.90 1.38
CA ALA A 33 -0.09 1.79 2.19
C ALA A 33 0.06 3.27 1.78
N SER A 34 1.27 3.69 1.41
CA SER A 34 1.51 5.04 0.87
C SER A 34 0.86 5.23 -0.51
N TYR A 35 1.01 4.24 -1.39
CA TYR A 35 0.38 4.21 -2.71
C TYR A 35 -1.14 4.44 -2.62
N VAL A 36 -1.82 3.61 -1.82
CA VAL A 36 -3.27 3.71 -1.61
C VAL A 36 -3.69 5.09 -1.07
N ARG A 37 -2.97 5.62 -0.07
CA ARG A 37 -3.25 6.95 0.48
C ARG A 37 -3.10 8.04 -0.58
N LYS A 38 -2.08 7.97 -1.45
CA LYS A 38 -1.89 8.91 -2.57
C LYS A 38 -3.00 8.78 -3.61
N THR A 39 -3.48 7.56 -3.89
CA THR A 39 -4.65 7.34 -4.77
C THR A 39 -5.93 7.96 -4.18
N ALA A 40 -6.16 7.82 -2.89
CA ALA A 40 -7.27 8.47 -2.20
C ALA A 40 -7.16 10.02 -2.24
N LYS A 41 -5.95 10.57 -2.04
CA LYS A 41 -5.72 12.02 -2.18
C LYS A 41 -5.99 12.51 -3.61
N LEU A 42 -5.66 11.73 -4.64
CA LEU A 42 -5.96 12.07 -6.03
C LEU A 42 -7.48 12.14 -6.29
N ARG A 43 -8.23 11.21 -5.69
CA ARG A 43 -9.70 11.26 -5.69
C ARG A 43 -10.21 12.56 -5.07
N ASP A 44 -9.72 12.91 -3.88
CA ASP A 44 -10.17 14.12 -3.17
C ASP A 44 -9.92 15.41 -3.98
N LYS A 45 -8.78 15.51 -4.66
CA LYS A 45 -8.49 16.66 -5.55
C LYS A 45 -9.39 16.67 -6.77
N SER A 46 -9.76 15.50 -7.28
CA SER A 46 -10.66 15.37 -8.42
C SER A 46 -12.10 15.75 -8.03
N ASP A 47 -12.55 15.42 -6.82
CA ASP A 47 -13.85 15.86 -6.29
C ASP A 47 -13.93 17.39 -6.14
N LEU A 48 -12.82 18.02 -5.72
CA LEU A 48 -12.73 19.48 -5.70
C LEU A 48 -12.83 20.09 -7.10
N LEU A 49 -12.18 19.49 -8.10
CA LEU A 49 -12.28 19.91 -9.49
C LEU A 49 -13.72 19.79 -10.01
N VAL A 50 -14.39 18.66 -9.75
CA VAL A 50 -15.81 18.45 -10.10
C VAL A 50 -16.66 19.59 -9.53
N LYS A 51 -16.47 19.93 -8.26
CA LYS A 51 -17.20 21.04 -7.63
C LYS A 51 -16.97 22.37 -8.34
N GLN A 52 -15.71 22.70 -8.66
CA GLN A 52 -15.37 23.95 -9.36
C GLN A 52 -15.96 24.00 -10.77
N LEU A 53 -15.98 22.87 -11.49
CA LEU A 53 -16.62 22.78 -12.80
C LEU A 53 -18.12 23.02 -12.72
N LEU A 54 -18.79 22.46 -11.71
CA LEU A 54 -20.22 22.70 -11.50
C LEU A 54 -20.51 24.17 -11.15
N ASP A 55 -19.68 24.79 -10.30
CA ASP A 55 -19.80 26.20 -9.96
C ASP A 55 -19.62 27.10 -11.20
N TYR A 56 -18.60 26.83 -12.02
CA TYR A 56 -18.35 27.53 -13.28
C TYR A 56 -19.49 27.33 -14.29
N ALA A 57 -19.97 26.10 -14.47
CA ALA A 57 -21.06 25.83 -15.41
C ALA A 57 -22.30 26.71 -15.14
N ASN A 58 -22.59 27.02 -13.88
CA ASN A 58 -23.73 27.87 -13.52
C ASN A 58 -23.59 29.33 -13.99
N THR A 59 -22.37 29.82 -14.23
CA THR A 59 -22.10 31.18 -14.74
C THR A 59 -22.24 31.30 -16.25
N GLU A 60 -22.22 30.17 -16.96
CA GLU A 60 -22.15 30.13 -18.42
C GLU A 60 -23.53 30.10 -19.10
N ASN A 61 -23.52 30.30 -20.43
CA ASN A 61 -24.69 30.19 -21.30
C ASN A 61 -25.23 28.74 -21.34
N PRO A 62 -26.49 28.53 -21.77
CA PRO A 62 -27.18 27.24 -21.60
C PRO A 62 -26.45 26.03 -22.19
N GLU A 63 -25.80 26.15 -23.35
CA GLU A 63 -25.12 25.01 -23.98
C GLU A 63 -23.88 24.62 -23.18
N LEU A 64 -22.95 25.56 -22.96
CA LEU A 64 -21.72 25.30 -22.20
C LEU A 64 -22.02 24.89 -20.75
N ARG A 65 -23.05 25.47 -20.14
CA ARG A 65 -23.53 25.05 -18.81
C ARG A 65 -23.91 23.58 -18.80
N SER A 66 -24.68 23.12 -19.78
CA SER A 66 -25.11 21.72 -19.86
C SER A 66 -23.90 20.80 -20.11
N THR A 67 -23.04 21.15 -21.07
CA THR A 67 -21.81 20.41 -21.38
C THR A 67 -20.90 20.27 -20.16
N MET A 68 -20.60 21.36 -19.45
CA MET A 68 -19.72 21.35 -18.28
C MET A 68 -20.32 20.56 -17.11
N LYS A 69 -21.64 20.61 -16.90
CA LYS A 69 -22.30 19.78 -15.88
C LYS A 69 -22.18 18.30 -16.21
N ASN A 70 -22.50 17.90 -17.43
CA ASN A 70 -22.40 16.51 -17.87
C ASN A 70 -20.95 16.01 -17.78
N PHE A 71 -19.97 16.82 -18.18
CA PHE A 71 -18.55 16.50 -18.05
C PHE A 71 -18.13 16.31 -16.58
N ALA A 72 -18.56 17.21 -15.69
CA ALA A 72 -18.29 17.10 -14.26
C ALA A 72 -18.93 15.85 -13.64
N GLU A 73 -20.13 15.47 -14.08
CA GLU A 73 -20.80 14.22 -13.67
C GLU A 73 -20.01 12.98 -14.11
N GLU A 74 -19.49 12.94 -15.34
CA GLU A 74 -18.62 11.83 -15.77
C GLU A 74 -17.32 11.77 -14.94
N LEU A 75 -16.69 12.91 -14.64
CA LEU A 75 -15.51 12.95 -13.77
C LEU A 75 -15.79 12.46 -12.35
N ALA A 76 -16.98 12.76 -11.80
CA ALA A 76 -17.41 12.25 -10.50
C ALA A 76 -17.54 10.71 -10.51
N LYS A 77 -18.10 10.12 -11.58
CA LYS A 77 -18.18 8.66 -11.72
C LYS A 77 -16.80 8.00 -11.70
N VAL A 78 -15.78 8.62 -12.31
CA VAL A 78 -14.39 8.11 -12.22
C VAL A 78 -13.91 8.05 -10.76
N GLN A 79 -14.33 9.00 -9.93
CA GLN A 79 -13.94 9.05 -8.51
C GLN A 79 -14.65 7.97 -7.68
N ASP A 80 -15.89 7.62 -8.01
CA ASP A 80 -16.58 6.47 -7.39
C ASP A 80 -15.82 5.16 -7.68
N TYR A 81 -15.38 4.96 -8.93
CA TYR A 81 -14.54 3.80 -9.28
C TYR A 81 -13.19 3.83 -8.57
N ARG A 82 -12.57 5.01 -8.44
CA ARG A 82 -11.31 5.19 -7.71
C ARG A 82 -11.47 4.91 -6.22
N GLN A 83 -12.61 5.28 -5.62
CA GLN A 83 -12.89 4.92 -4.24
C GLN A 83 -12.97 3.40 -4.06
N ALA A 84 -13.66 2.74 -4.98
CA ALA A 84 -13.79 1.28 -4.97
C ALA A 84 -12.44 0.58 -5.26
N GLU A 85 -11.52 1.22 -5.99
CA GLU A 85 -10.13 0.79 -6.14
C GLU A 85 -9.37 0.90 -4.82
N VAL A 86 -9.41 2.06 -4.16
CA VAL A 86 -8.76 2.32 -2.86
C VAL A 86 -9.15 1.25 -1.83
N GLU A 87 -10.46 1.02 -1.63
CA GLU A 87 -10.96 0.03 -0.67
C GLU A 87 -10.49 -1.39 -0.98
N ARG A 88 -10.43 -1.75 -2.28
CA ARG A 88 -9.97 -3.08 -2.70
C ARG A 88 -8.47 -3.23 -2.50
N LEU A 89 -7.67 -2.21 -2.80
CA LEU A 89 -6.23 -2.21 -2.57
C LEU A 89 -5.92 -2.34 -1.08
N GLU A 90 -6.64 -1.61 -0.21
CA GLU A 90 -6.52 -1.74 1.24
C GLU A 90 -6.77 -3.18 1.70
N MET A 91 -7.89 -3.75 1.25
CA MET A 91 -8.34 -5.06 1.70
C MET A 91 -7.52 -6.23 1.14
N LYS A 92 -7.11 -6.16 -0.13
CA LYS A 92 -6.50 -7.29 -0.86
C LYS A 92 -4.99 -7.21 -0.98
N VAL A 93 -4.41 -6.03 -0.74
CA VAL A 93 -2.96 -5.81 -0.87
C VAL A 93 -2.36 -5.41 0.48
N VAL A 94 -2.85 -4.31 1.07
CA VAL A 94 -2.24 -3.74 2.29
C VAL A 94 -2.50 -4.64 3.51
N GLU A 95 -3.73 -5.05 3.75
CA GLU A 95 -4.08 -5.85 4.93
C GLU A 95 -3.37 -7.22 4.95
N PRO A 96 -3.27 -7.98 3.84
CA PRO A 96 -2.48 -9.22 3.83
C PRO A 96 -0.99 -9.00 4.12
N LEU A 97 -0.38 -7.94 3.58
CA LEU A 97 1.02 -7.59 3.87
C LEU A 97 1.22 -7.25 5.34
N LYS A 98 0.28 -6.52 5.95
CA LYS A 98 0.29 -6.16 7.37
C LYS A 98 0.16 -7.38 8.27
N LEU A 99 -0.76 -8.28 7.98
CA LEU A 99 -0.97 -9.52 8.74
C LEU A 99 0.24 -10.46 8.68
N TYR A 100 1.04 -10.39 7.61
CA TYR A 100 2.26 -11.16 7.46
C TYR A 100 3.28 -10.90 8.58
N GLY A 101 3.26 -9.70 9.18
CA GLY A 101 4.11 -9.35 10.32
C GLY A 101 3.90 -10.26 11.54
N VAL A 102 2.69 -10.76 11.77
CA VAL A 102 2.41 -11.70 12.89
C VAL A 102 3.08 -13.05 12.64
N ARG A 103 2.95 -13.56 11.42
CA ARG A 103 3.54 -14.84 11.01
C ARG A 103 5.07 -14.80 11.08
N LEU A 104 5.68 -13.72 10.58
CA LEU A 104 7.13 -13.52 10.67
C LEU A 104 7.65 -13.52 12.12
N LYS A 105 6.91 -12.88 13.04
CA LYS A 105 7.24 -12.88 14.47
C LYS A 105 7.18 -14.29 15.07
N GLN A 106 6.17 -15.08 14.71
CA GLN A 106 6.03 -16.46 15.18
C GLN A 106 7.19 -17.34 14.69
N THR A 107 7.48 -17.33 13.38
CA THR A 107 8.59 -18.11 12.81
C THR A 107 9.94 -17.72 13.38
N ARG A 108 10.17 -16.42 13.62
CA ARG A 108 11.39 -15.94 14.31
C ARG A 108 11.51 -16.49 15.74
N ALA A 109 10.40 -16.57 16.48
CA ALA A 109 10.41 -17.12 17.83
C ALA A 109 10.78 -18.62 17.84
N GLU A 110 10.33 -19.38 16.84
CA GLU A 110 10.66 -20.80 16.67
C GLU A 110 12.14 -21.00 16.33
N ILE A 111 12.70 -20.21 15.41
CA ILE A 111 14.14 -20.19 15.12
C ILE A 111 14.95 -19.90 16.40
N LYS A 112 14.53 -18.91 17.20
CA LYS A 112 15.19 -18.57 18.47
C LYS A 112 15.14 -19.72 19.47
N ARG A 113 13.99 -20.41 19.57
CA ARG A 113 13.82 -21.58 20.43
C ARG A 113 14.74 -22.71 19.99
N PHE A 114 14.78 -23.00 18.69
CA PHE A 114 15.69 -23.99 18.11
C PHE A 114 17.15 -23.67 18.45
N ASN A 115 17.58 -22.42 18.23
CA ASN A 115 18.95 -21.98 18.53
C ASN A 115 19.33 -22.18 20.00
N SER A 116 18.39 -21.97 20.93
CA SER A 116 18.64 -22.23 22.36
C SER A 116 18.90 -23.71 22.65
N VAL A 117 18.14 -24.63 22.02
CA VAL A 117 18.31 -26.08 22.18
C VAL A 117 19.63 -26.53 21.57
N ARG A 118 19.95 -26.07 20.37
CA ARG A 118 21.23 -26.34 19.70
C ARG A 118 22.42 -25.85 20.52
N ASN A 119 22.36 -24.62 21.06
CA ASN A 119 23.42 -24.09 21.90
C ASN A 119 23.64 -24.91 23.18
N ASN A 120 22.58 -25.54 23.71
CA ASN A 120 22.73 -26.49 24.81
C ASN A 120 23.44 -27.79 24.36
N GLU A 121 23.11 -28.34 23.19
CA GLU A 121 23.83 -29.50 22.61
C GLU A 121 25.33 -29.21 22.47
N ILE A 122 25.70 -28.06 21.90
CA ILE A 122 27.09 -27.63 21.75
C ILE A 122 27.79 -27.55 23.11
N LYS A 123 27.16 -26.93 24.12
CA LYS A 123 27.73 -26.84 25.48
C LYS A 123 27.95 -28.21 26.13
N GLN A 124 27.03 -29.16 25.94
CA GLN A 124 27.22 -30.52 26.48
C GLN A 124 28.35 -31.26 25.76
N LEU A 125 28.49 -31.09 24.45
CA LEU A 125 29.59 -31.66 23.67
C LEU A 125 30.95 -31.11 24.11
N GLU A 126 31.07 -29.80 24.28
CA GLU A 126 32.28 -29.15 24.80
C GLU A 126 32.64 -29.65 26.20
N LYS A 127 31.64 -29.82 27.08
CA LYS A 127 31.85 -30.35 28.44
C LYS A 127 32.42 -31.78 28.39
N LEU A 128 31.85 -32.64 27.56
CA LEU A 128 32.32 -34.01 27.39
C LEU A 128 33.74 -34.07 26.80
N GLU A 129 34.05 -33.20 25.84
CA GLU A 129 35.38 -33.12 25.23
C GLU A 129 36.44 -32.68 26.25
N ARG A 130 36.13 -31.67 27.08
CA ARG A 130 37.02 -31.25 28.18
C ARG A 130 37.26 -32.38 29.19
N LEU A 131 36.25 -33.18 29.51
CA LEU A 131 36.39 -34.34 30.39
C LEU A 131 37.24 -35.45 29.75
N ARG A 132 37.18 -35.62 28.42
CA ARG A 132 38.01 -36.58 27.67
C ARG A 132 39.47 -36.14 27.57
N GLN A 133 39.75 -34.84 27.53
CA GLN A 133 41.10 -34.28 27.42
C GLN A 133 41.86 -34.21 28.75
N LYS A 134 41.19 -34.33 29.90
CA LYS A 134 41.88 -34.43 31.20
C LYS A 134 42.64 -35.76 31.29
N SER A 135 43.97 -35.70 31.15
CA SER A 135 44.85 -36.88 31.24
C SER A 135 44.80 -37.55 32.63
N PRO A 136 44.92 -38.89 32.71
CA PRO A 136 44.84 -39.64 33.98
C PRO A 136 46.10 -39.56 34.87
N SER A 137 47.14 -38.82 34.45
CA SER A 137 48.53 -39.12 34.79
C SER A 137 48.94 -39.00 36.27
N ASP A 138 48.13 -38.38 37.14
CA ASP A 138 48.43 -38.21 38.58
C ASP A 138 47.41 -38.90 39.52
N ARG A 139 46.60 -39.85 39.03
CA ARG A 139 45.49 -40.41 39.83
C ARG A 139 45.83 -41.75 40.46
N HIS A 140 46.26 -41.75 41.72
CA HIS A 140 46.73 -42.95 42.44
C HIS A 140 45.71 -43.63 43.37
N THR A 141 44.46 -43.13 43.45
CA THR A 141 43.40 -43.74 44.28
C THR A 141 42.23 -44.28 43.45
N ILE A 142 41.84 -45.53 43.71
CA ILE A 142 40.71 -46.23 43.08
C ILE A 142 39.41 -45.40 43.19
N SER A 143 39.20 -44.74 44.33
CA SER A 143 38.04 -43.86 44.56
C SER A 143 37.98 -42.66 43.62
N GLN A 144 39.13 -42.12 43.20
CA GLN A 144 39.18 -40.97 42.31
C GLN A 144 38.81 -41.39 40.88
N MET A 145 39.39 -42.51 40.41
CA MET A 145 39.05 -43.09 39.10
C MET A 145 37.55 -43.39 38.97
N ALA A 146 36.94 -44.02 39.99
CA ALA A 146 35.52 -44.33 39.98
C ALA A 146 34.64 -43.07 39.84
N LYS A 147 35.01 -41.96 40.50
CA LYS A 147 34.32 -40.67 40.40
C LYS A 147 34.41 -40.08 38.99
N ASP A 148 35.57 -40.19 38.35
CA ASP A 148 35.78 -39.67 37.00
C ASP A 148 35.04 -40.46 35.93
N TYR A 149 35.00 -41.79 36.05
CA TYR A 149 34.17 -42.64 35.19
C TYR A 149 32.69 -42.29 35.31
N GLN A 150 32.22 -42.03 36.54
CA GLN A 150 30.83 -41.64 36.77
C GLN A 150 30.50 -40.25 36.23
N GLU A 151 31.40 -39.28 36.38
CA GLU A 151 31.23 -37.94 35.80
C GLU A 151 31.21 -37.99 34.26
N LYS A 152 32.08 -38.81 33.65
CA LYS A 152 32.08 -39.02 32.20
C LYS A 152 30.79 -39.69 31.73
N ALA A 153 30.31 -40.72 32.42
CA ALA A 153 29.04 -41.39 32.09
C ALA A 153 27.84 -40.44 32.18
N GLN A 154 27.80 -39.56 33.20
CA GLN A 154 26.77 -38.52 33.32
C GLN A 154 26.85 -37.49 32.18
N ALA A 155 28.05 -37.09 31.77
CA ALA A 155 28.25 -36.19 30.64
C ALA A 155 27.81 -36.83 29.31
N GLU A 156 28.12 -38.11 29.09
CA GLU A 156 27.68 -38.86 27.90
C GLU A 156 26.15 -38.98 27.84
N SER A 157 25.50 -39.26 28.97
CA SER A 157 24.03 -39.25 29.07
C SER A 157 23.43 -37.86 28.78
N SER A 158 24.06 -36.80 29.28
CA SER A 158 23.62 -35.40 29.04
C SER A 158 23.76 -35.00 27.56
N VAL A 159 24.86 -35.39 26.91
CA VAL A 159 25.07 -35.21 25.47
C VAL A 159 24.03 -35.98 24.67
N HIS A 160 23.77 -37.24 25.02
CA HIS A 160 22.76 -38.05 24.33
C HIS A 160 21.38 -37.40 24.39
N LYS A 161 20.95 -36.97 25.59
CA LYS A 161 19.69 -36.25 25.76
C LYS A 161 19.63 -34.95 24.94
N ALA A 162 20.67 -34.12 25.03
CA ALA A 162 20.72 -32.86 24.28
C ALA A 162 20.71 -33.07 22.77
N SER A 163 21.32 -34.15 22.27
CA SER A 163 21.34 -34.48 20.85
C SER A 163 20.00 -35.01 20.33
N VAL A 164 19.29 -35.79 21.13
CA VAL A 164 17.91 -36.20 20.83
C VAL A 164 16.99 -34.98 20.77
N ASP A 165 17.08 -34.08 21.75
CA ASP A 165 16.31 -32.84 21.77
C ASP A 165 16.62 -31.96 20.56
N ALA A 166 17.91 -31.75 20.23
CA ALA A 166 18.32 -30.98 19.07
C ALA A 166 17.78 -31.56 17.76
N SER A 167 17.93 -32.88 17.56
CA SER A 167 17.46 -33.59 16.36
C SER A 167 15.94 -33.44 16.17
N ARG A 168 15.17 -33.58 17.25
CA ARG A 168 13.71 -33.36 17.24
C ARG A 168 13.38 -31.92 16.82
N THR A 169 14.05 -30.94 17.42
CA THR A 169 13.77 -29.53 17.09
C THR A 169 14.24 -29.14 15.69
N THR A 170 15.27 -29.78 15.13
CA THR A 170 15.70 -29.58 13.73
C THR A 170 14.58 -29.96 12.78
N GLN A 171 14.00 -31.15 12.93
CA GLN A 171 12.91 -31.61 12.07
C GLN A 171 11.67 -30.69 12.16
N GLN A 172 11.30 -30.29 13.38
CA GLN A 172 10.19 -29.34 13.58
C GLN A 172 10.45 -27.99 12.91
N LEU A 173 11.69 -27.49 12.97
CA LEU A 173 12.07 -26.23 12.33
C LEU A 173 12.04 -26.36 10.80
N GLU A 174 12.50 -27.49 10.24
CA GLU A 174 12.42 -27.77 8.81
C GLU A 174 10.97 -27.72 8.30
N GLU A 175 10.07 -28.44 8.97
CA GLU A 175 8.64 -28.46 8.63
C GLU A 175 8.03 -27.06 8.71
N THR A 176 8.33 -26.32 9.78
CA THR A 176 7.78 -24.97 9.96
C THR A 176 8.29 -23.97 8.91
N ILE A 177 9.58 -24.03 8.58
CA ILE A 177 10.16 -23.14 7.56
C ILE A 177 9.68 -23.51 6.16
N ASP A 178 9.52 -24.81 5.86
CA ASP A 178 8.96 -25.27 4.59
C ASP A 178 7.51 -24.78 4.40
N GLU A 179 6.66 -24.92 5.43
CA GLU A 179 5.30 -24.37 5.41
C GLU A 179 5.29 -22.84 5.27
N PHE A 180 6.16 -22.15 5.99
CA PHE A 180 6.32 -20.71 5.87
C PHE A 180 6.73 -20.30 4.44
N GLN A 181 7.68 -21.02 3.83
CA GLN A 181 8.11 -20.74 2.45
C GLN A 181 7.02 -21.00 1.43
N LYS A 182 6.35 -22.15 1.52
CA LYS A 182 5.23 -22.49 0.63
C LYS A 182 4.14 -21.44 0.68
N GLN A 183 3.75 -21.01 1.88
CA GLN A 183 2.75 -19.96 2.02
C GLN A 183 3.26 -18.62 1.46
N LYS A 184 4.48 -18.20 1.81
CA LYS A 184 5.07 -16.94 1.32
C LYS A 184 5.04 -16.84 -0.19
N LEU A 185 5.37 -17.92 -0.89
CA LEU A 185 5.38 -17.96 -2.35
C LEU A 185 3.97 -17.85 -2.94
N ARG A 186 2.97 -18.49 -2.32
CA ARG A 186 1.57 -18.38 -2.76
C ARG A 186 1.00 -16.99 -2.47
N ASP A 187 1.26 -16.46 -1.28
CA ASP A 187 0.72 -15.19 -0.85
C ASP A 187 1.31 -14.03 -1.65
N ILE A 188 2.61 -14.02 -1.92
CA ILE A 188 3.21 -12.96 -2.75
C ILE A 188 2.63 -12.95 -4.16
N GLN A 189 2.46 -14.14 -4.75
CA GLN A 189 1.84 -14.28 -6.05
C GLN A 189 0.40 -13.75 -6.01
N LYS A 190 -0.37 -14.14 -4.99
CA LYS A 190 -1.75 -13.70 -4.84
C LYS A 190 -1.88 -12.19 -4.65
N ILE A 191 -1.12 -11.61 -3.73
CA ILE A 191 -1.15 -10.19 -3.38
C ILE A 191 -0.91 -9.33 -4.63
N PHE A 192 0.15 -9.63 -5.39
CA PHE A 192 0.46 -8.86 -6.59
C PHE A 192 -0.45 -9.18 -7.78
N SER A 193 -1.00 -10.40 -7.87
CA SER A 193 -2.05 -10.69 -8.87
C SER A 193 -3.33 -9.90 -8.58
N ASP A 194 -3.74 -9.82 -7.31
CA ASP A 194 -4.90 -9.03 -6.88
C ASP A 194 -4.65 -7.54 -7.16
N PHE A 195 -3.46 -7.00 -6.85
CA PHE A 195 -3.05 -5.63 -7.19
C PHE A 195 -3.26 -5.33 -8.69
N VAL A 196 -2.62 -6.12 -9.56
CA VAL A 196 -2.72 -5.91 -11.02
C VAL A 196 -4.17 -6.01 -11.49
N THR A 197 -4.93 -6.97 -10.96
CA THR A 197 -6.35 -7.14 -11.36
C THR A 197 -7.20 -5.94 -10.95
N ILE A 198 -6.97 -5.38 -9.76
CA ILE A 198 -7.70 -4.19 -9.27
C ILE A 198 -7.41 -2.99 -10.17
N GLU A 199 -6.13 -2.72 -10.45
CA GLU A 199 -5.70 -1.64 -11.35
C GLU A 199 -6.27 -1.81 -12.76
N MET A 200 -6.25 -3.02 -13.31
CA MET A 200 -6.83 -3.31 -14.62
C MET A 200 -8.34 -2.99 -14.66
N VAL A 201 -9.09 -3.37 -13.63
CA VAL A 201 -10.53 -3.09 -13.55
C VAL A 201 -10.79 -1.59 -13.44
N PHE A 202 -10.03 -0.89 -12.61
CA PHE A 202 -10.13 0.56 -12.49
C PHE A 202 -9.83 1.24 -13.83
N HIS A 203 -8.70 0.94 -14.46
CA HIS A 203 -8.30 1.55 -15.73
C HIS A 203 -9.27 1.26 -16.86
N ALA A 204 -9.82 0.05 -16.95
CA ALA A 204 -10.84 -0.28 -17.94
C ALA A 204 -12.09 0.59 -17.76
N LYS A 205 -12.54 0.79 -16.51
CA LYS A 205 -13.70 1.64 -16.21
C LYS A 205 -13.42 3.12 -16.40
N ALA A 206 -12.24 3.57 -16.00
CA ALA A 206 -11.81 4.94 -16.23
C ALA A 206 -11.77 5.25 -17.72
N LEU A 207 -11.24 4.35 -18.56
CA LEU A 207 -11.22 4.53 -20.02
C LEU A 207 -12.63 4.67 -20.59
N GLU A 208 -13.54 3.76 -20.22
CA GLU A 208 -14.95 3.80 -20.64
C GLU A 208 -15.60 5.16 -20.31
N VAL A 209 -15.45 5.63 -19.07
CA VAL A 209 -16.02 6.90 -18.60
C VAL A 209 -15.35 8.11 -19.24
N PHE A 210 -14.02 8.11 -19.36
CA PHE A 210 -13.30 9.22 -20.01
C PHE A 210 -13.63 9.32 -21.50
N SER A 211 -13.90 8.21 -22.19
CA SER A 211 -14.40 8.27 -23.57
C SER A 211 -15.77 8.96 -23.65
N SER A 212 -16.69 8.68 -22.71
CA SER A 212 -17.98 9.39 -22.61
C SER A 212 -17.80 10.89 -22.30
N ALA A 213 -16.91 11.20 -21.36
CA ALA A 213 -16.58 12.57 -20.98
C ALA A 213 -15.99 13.35 -22.16
N PHE A 214 -15.13 12.72 -22.94
CA PHE A 214 -14.54 13.30 -24.15
C PHE A 214 -15.62 13.60 -25.21
N GLN A 215 -16.51 12.63 -25.48
CA GLN A 215 -17.59 12.84 -26.44
C GLN A 215 -18.52 13.99 -26.02
N THR A 216 -18.82 14.10 -24.72
CA THR A 216 -19.62 15.20 -24.17
C THR A 216 -19.02 16.57 -24.52
N LEU A 217 -17.69 16.70 -24.49
CA LEU A 217 -16.99 17.94 -24.84
C LEU A 217 -16.98 18.18 -26.36
N GLU A 218 -16.80 17.15 -27.17
CA GLU A 218 -16.82 17.26 -28.64
C GLU A 218 -18.20 17.64 -29.17
N ASP A 219 -19.27 17.21 -28.50
CA ASP A 219 -20.66 17.51 -28.88
C ASP A 219 -21.09 18.94 -28.50
N TYR A 220 -20.21 19.75 -27.90
CA TYR A 220 -20.51 21.13 -27.53
C TYR A 220 -20.73 22.03 -28.76
N ASP A 221 -21.94 22.58 -28.87
CA ASP A 221 -22.29 23.54 -29.92
C ASP A 221 -21.99 24.99 -29.50
N LEU A 222 -20.78 25.45 -29.82
CA LEU A 222 -20.35 26.82 -29.57
C LEU A 222 -21.26 27.88 -30.21
N GLU A 223 -21.85 27.62 -31.38
CA GLU A 223 -22.58 28.67 -32.11
C GLU A 223 -23.87 29.03 -31.38
N LYS A 224 -24.56 28.07 -30.76
CA LYS A 224 -25.75 28.35 -29.92
C LYS A 224 -25.44 29.35 -28.81
N ASP A 225 -24.32 29.18 -28.11
CA ASP A 225 -23.94 30.07 -27.02
C ASP A 225 -23.48 31.44 -27.54
N LEU A 226 -22.87 31.51 -28.73
CA LEU A 226 -22.55 32.78 -29.41
C LEU A 226 -23.81 33.53 -29.85
N GLU A 227 -24.80 32.83 -30.39
CA GLU A 227 -26.10 33.40 -30.76
C GLU A 227 -26.84 33.94 -29.54
N ASP A 228 -26.90 33.17 -28.45
CA ASP A 228 -27.49 33.61 -27.17
C ASP A 228 -26.77 34.84 -26.60
N PHE A 229 -25.44 34.85 -26.64
CA PHE A 229 -24.64 36.01 -26.22
C PHE A 229 -24.93 37.26 -27.07
N ARG A 230 -24.94 37.13 -28.41
CA ARG A 230 -25.25 38.25 -29.33
C ARG A 230 -26.67 38.76 -29.10
N ALA A 231 -27.65 37.87 -28.91
CA ALA A 231 -29.03 38.23 -28.62
C ALA A 231 -29.13 39.03 -27.30
N LYS A 232 -28.46 38.58 -26.24
CA LYS A 232 -28.38 39.29 -24.95
C LYS A 232 -27.78 40.69 -25.10
N ILE A 233 -26.69 40.84 -25.86
CA ILE A 233 -26.08 42.15 -26.13
C ILE A 233 -27.03 43.06 -26.90
N HIS A 234 -27.69 42.55 -27.95
CA HIS A 234 -28.61 43.34 -28.76
C HIS A 234 -29.81 43.85 -27.94
N ILE A 235 -30.35 43.01 -27.06
CA ILE A 235 -31.42 43.40 -26.13
C ILE A 235 -30.91 44.45 -25.13
N ALA A 236 -29.73 44.24 -24.53
CA ALA A 236 -29.14 45.14 -23.54
C ALA A 236 -28.74 46.51 -24.12
N SER A 237 -28.35 46.55 -25.40
CA SER A 237 -27.95 47.78 -26.10
C SER A 237 -29.14 48.66 -26.50
N GLY A 238 -30.37 48.24 -26.20
CA GLY A 238 -31.56 49.08 -26.41
C GLY A 238 -31.84 49.41 -27.86
N ASN A 239 -31.43 48.56 -28.81
CA ASN A 239 -31.71 48.75 -30.22
C ASN A 239 -33.17 48.38 -30.54
N TYR A 240 -34.10 49.10 -29.90
CA TYR A 240 -35.47 49.23 -30.34
C TYR A 240 -35.44 50.06 -31.63
N ASN A 241 -35.18 49.40 -32.76
CA ASN A 241 -35.71 49.91 -34.02
C ASN A 241 -37.23 49.80 -33.95
N ALA A 242 -37.82 50.76 -33.25
CA ALA A 242 -39.22 51.10 -33.32
C ALA A 242 -39.52 51.44 -34.78
N ARG A 243 -40.20 50.53 -35.47
CA ARG A 243 -41.14 50.93 -36.50
C ARG A 243 -42.48 51.14 -35.79
N PRO A 244 -43.01 52.37 -35.69
CA PRO A 244 -44.36 52.59 -35.19
C PRO A 244 -45.34 52.23 -36.32
N GLY A 245 -46.18 51.22 -36.07
CA GLY A 245 -47.20 50.77 -37.01
C GLY A 245 -48.45 50.28 -36.28
N SER A 246 -49.34 51.22 -35.99
CA SER A 246 -50.71 51.09 -35.50
C SER A 246 -50.91 50.56 -34.08
N ALA A 247 -51.18 51.52 -33.18
CA ALA A 247 -51.94 51.28 -31.96
C ALA A 247 -53.28 50.60 -32.28
N LEU A 248 -53.70 49.66 -31.42
CA LEU A 248 -54.99 49.68 -30.74
C LEU A 248 -54.95 48.72 -29.53
N ASN A 249 -55.34 49.27 -28.37
CA ASN A 249 -55.78 48.67 -27.11
C ASN A 249 -54.75 48.28 -26.02
N PRO A 250 -54.86 48.87 -24.81
CA PRO A 250 -54.14 48.43 -23.63
C PRO A 250 -55.03 47.56 -22.72
N SER A 251 -54.42 46.63 -21.98
CA SER A 251 -54.94 46.13 -20.71
C SER A 251 -53.78 45.71 -19.80
N PRO A 252 -53.76 46.08 -18.50
CA PRO A 252 -52.58 45.97 -17.64
C PRO A 252 -52.72 44.91 -16.52
N THR A 253 -51.62 44.22 -16.19
CA THR A 253 -51.33 43.52 -14.92
C THR A 253 -49.87 43.00 -15.03
N LEU A 254 -48.93 43.05 -14.10
CA LEU A 254 -48.73 43.43 -12.68
C LEU A 254 -47.19 43.56 -12.49
N PRO A 255 -46.70 44.15 -11.37
CA PRO A 255 -45.27 44.39 -11.15
C PRO A 255 -44.60 43.25 -10.38
N TRP A 256 -43.38 42.88 -10.78
CA TRP A 256 -42.48 42.10 -9.92
C TRP A 256 -41.34 42.99 -9.42
N SER A 257 -41.23 43.07 -8.10
CA SER A 257 -40.13 43.68 -7.38
C SER A 257 -39.17 42.58 -6.95
N THR A 258 -37.88 42.77 -7.19
CA THR A 258 -36.85 42.00 -6.48
C THR A 258 -35.69 42.94 -6.16
N GLY A 259 -35.51 43.15 -4.86
CA GLY A 259 -34.38 43.85 -4.28
C GLY A 259 -33.10 43.02 -4.34
N SER A 260 -31.98 43.74 -4.24
CA SER A 260 -30.62 43.24 -4.09
C SER A 260 -30.47 42.19 -3.00
N GLN A 261 -29.60 41.19 -3.22
CA GLN A 261 -28.62 40.78 -2.21
C GLN A 261 -27.28 40.40 -2.85
N THR A 262 -26.26 41.16 -2.46
CA THR A 262 -24.83 40.93 -2.66
C THR A 262 -24.39 39.77 -1.77
N VAL A 263 -23.71 38.76 -2.32
CA VAL A 263 -23.01 37.74 -1.53
C VAL A 263 -21.51 37.91 -1.75
N GLN A 264 -20.82 38.36 -0.71
CA GLN A 264 -19.37 38.37 -0.62
C GLN A 264 -18.86 36.92 -0.52
N SER A 265 -18.01 36.53 -1.47
CA SER A 265 -17.35 35.22 -1.47
C SER A 265 -16.16 35.19 -0.51
N VAL A 266 -16.23 34.29 0.46
CA VAL A 266 -15.15 33.90 1.37
C VAL A 266 -14.24 32.94 0.60
N LEU A 267 -13.27 33.46 -0.13
CA LEU A 267 -12.30 32.69 -0.92
C LEU A 267 -10.86 33.02 -0.53
N GLN A 268 -10.58 33.04 0.78
CA GLN A 268 -9.22 33.30 1.29
C GLN A 268 -8.84 32.48 2.53
N LYS A 269 -9.12 31.16 2.51
CA LYS A 269 -8.65 30.30 3.61
C LYS A 269 -8.33 28.83 3.30
N MET A 270 -8.12 28.45 2.04
CA MET A 270 -7.80 27.06 1.67
C MET A 270 -6.55 26.90 0.79
N VAL A 271 -5.58 27.80 0.90
CA VAL A 271 -4.26 27.68 0.19
C VAL A 271 -3.10 27.52 1.18
N LEU A 272 -3.35 27.11 2.42
CA LEU A 272 -2.27 26.86 3.38
C LEU A 272 -2.37 25.47 3.99
N SER A 273 -1.25 24.75 3.87
CA SER A 273 -0.87 23.52 4.59
C SER A 273 -1.18 22.18 3.91
N GLU A 274 -0.50 21.89 2.80
CA GLU A 274 -0.13 20.51 2.45
C GLU A 274 1.40 20.40 2.39
N GLU A 275 2.07 20.63 3.52
CA GLU A 275 3.40 20.03 3.74
C GLU A 275 3.14 18.65 4.37
N ASP A 276 3.34 17.59 3.58
CA ASP A 276 3.20 16.19 4.01
C ASP A 276 4.55 15.74 4.60
N PRO A 277 4.70 15.58 5.92
CA PRO A 277 5.98 15.28 6.56
C PRO A 277 6.55 13.89 6.20
N GLU A 278 5.80 13.04 5.49
CA GLU A 278 6.23 11.71 5.09
C GLU A 278 7.04 11.64 3.77
N GLU A 279 7.08 12.72 2.98
CA GLU A 279 7.85 12.74 1.72
C GLU A 279 9.36 12.58 1.95
N ASN A 280 9.84 12.92 3.15
CA ASN A 280 11.26 12.82 3.53
C ASN A 280 11.74 11.37 3.77
N THR A 281 10.84 10.38 3.82
CA THR A 281 11.19 8.98 4.10
C THR A 281 11.52 8.17 2.84
N LEU A 282 11.20 8.69 1.65
CA LEU A 282 11.44 8.01 0.37
C LEU A 282 12.83 8.32 -0.22
N GLN A 283 13.53 9.32 0.29
CA GLN A 283 14.88 9.68 -0.18
C GLN A 283 15.94 8.61 0.16
N ASP A 284 15.67 7.72 1.13
CA ASP A 284 16.65 6.74 1.65
C ASP A 284 16.66 5.40 0.88
N LEU A 285 15.86 5.26 -0.20
CA LEU A 285 15.81 4.05 -1.03
C LEU A 285 16.43 4.23 -2.43
N SER A 286 16.86 5.44 -2.80
CA SER A 286 17.47 5.71 -4.11
C SER A 286 18.99 5.48 -4.18
N ASP A 287 19.66 5.32 -3.04
CA ASP A 287 21.14 5.24 -2.98
C ASP A 287 21.65 3.80 -3.07
N THR A 288 21.20 3.03 -4.07
CA THR A 288 21.90 1.81 -4.48
C THR A 288 22.44 1.97 -5.90
N GLU A 289 23.72 2.33 -5.96
CA GLU A 289 24.60 2.41 -7.13
C GLU A 289 24.23 1.45 -8.28
N TYR A 290 23.81 2.03 -9.42
CA TYR A 290 23.89 1.37 -10.71
C TYR A 290 25.35 1.43 -11.21
N ALA A 291 26.06 0.30 -11.16
CA ALA A 291 27.33 0.16 -11.88
C ALA A 291 27.07 0.12 -13.40
N PRO A 292 27.82 0.87 -14.24
CA PRO A 292 27.59 0.90 -15.67
C PRO A 292 28.14 -0.36 -16.36
N ILE A 293 27.28 -1.00 -17.16
CA ILE A 293 27.64 -2.07 -18.09
C ILE A 293 28.49 -1.46 -19.22
N ARG A 294 29.77 -1.86 -19.32
CA ARG A 294 30.60 -1.58 -20.51
C ARG A 294 30.14 -2.47 -21.66
N ARG A 295 29.95 -1.85 -22.83
CA ARG A 295 29.86 -2.51 -24.15
C ARG A 295 31.19 -3.16 -24.51
#